data_AF-A0A1G5W7U4-F1
#
_entry.id   AF-A0A1G5W7U4-F1
#
_cell.length_a   1.000
_cell.length_b   1.000
_cell.length_c   1.000
_cell.angle_alpha   90.00
_cell.angle_beta   90.00
_cell.angle_gamma   90.00
#
_symmetry.space_group_name_H-M   'P 1'
#
loop_
_entity.id
_entity.type
_entity.pdbx_description
1 polymer ?
#
loop_
_entity_poly.entity_id
_entity_poly.type
_entity_poly.pdbx_seq_one_letter_code
_entity_poly.pdbx_strand_id
1 'polypeptide(L)'
;HRGLSIEKRIKAVFWWCYMHSPKPLSSTEILKVMPTNESISDIYNTMNERGKLEGSIPTWGDAVVWGELHKTDFDISFYWD
;
A
#
# COMPACT_ATOMS: atom_id res chain seq x y z
N HIS A 1 -17.68 -13.26 18.70
CA HIS A 1 -17.27 -11.84 18.78
C HIS A 1 -16.56 -11.45 17.49
N ARG A 2 -17.10 -10.50 16.71
CA ARG A 2 -16.31 -9.83 15.65
C ARG A 2 -15.40 -8.83 16.38
N GLY A 3 -14.10 -8.83 16.11
CA GLY A 3 -13.13 -7.98 16.80
C GLY A 3 -13.41 -6.48 16.62
N LEU A 4 -12.53 -5.64 17.16
CA LEU A 4 -12.59 -4.18 16.94
C LEU A 4 -12.49 -3.85 15.44
N SER A 5 -13.25 -2.86 14.99
CA SER A 5 -13.17 -2.35 13.62
C SER A 5 -11.78 -1.79 13.31
N ILE A 6 -11.42 -1.69 12.03
CA ILE A 6 -10.11 -1.19 11.61
C ILE A 6 -9.84 0.21 12.15
N GLU A 7 -10.84 1.08 12.16
CA GLU A 7 -10.76 2.44 12.66
C GLU A 7 -10.48 2.45 14.17
N LYS A 8 -11.16 1.58 14.94
CA LYS A 8 -10.93 1.45 16.39
C LYS A 8 -9.53 0.93 16.70
N ARG A 9 -9.02 0.00 15.88
CA ARG A 9 -7.65 -0.52 16.02
C ARG A 9 -6.62 0.55 15.70
N ILE A 10 -6.79 1.30 14.61
CA ILE A 10 -5.89 2.40 14.22
C ILE A 10 -5.92 3.52 15.26
N LYS A 11 -7.11 3.89 15.77
CA LYS A 11 -7.25 4.88 16.85
C LYS A 11 -6.50 4.46 18.13
N ALA A 12 -6.55 3.18 18.49
CA ALA A 12 -5.78 2.66 19.61
C ALA A 12 -4.26 2.78 19.41
N VAL A 13 -3.77 2.58 18.17
CA VAL A 13 -2.36 2.81 17.82
C VAL A 13 -1.98 4.28 17.95
N PHE A 14 -2.78 5.21 17.40
CA PHE A 14 -2.55 6.65 17.57
C PHE A 14 -2.47 7.04 19.04
N TRP A 15 -3.44 6.59 19.84
CA TRP A 15 -3.45 6.81 21.29
C TRP A 15 -2.16 6.32 21.95
N TRP A 16 -1.75 5.09 21.65
CA TRP A 16 -0.52 4.51 22.19
C TRP A 16 0.71 5.33 21.80
N CYS A 17 0.83 5.72 20.53
CA CYS A 17 1.94 6.54 20.04
C CYS A 17 2.02 7.90 20.72
N TYR A 18 0.89 8.61 20.91
CA TYR A 18 0.89 9.90 21.59
C TYR A 18 1.35 9.77 23.05
N MET A 19 0.87 8.74 23.75
CA MET A 19 1.21 8.48 25.16
C MET A 19 2.66 8.02 25.38
N HIS A 20 3.27 7.35 24.39
CA HIS A 20 4.61 6.77 24.49
C HIS A 20 5.67 7.52 23.67
N SER A 21 5.32 8.70 23.15
CA SER A 21 6.31 9.58 22.53
C SER A 21 7.31 10.11 23.58
N PRO A 22 8.54 10.50 23.20
CA PRO A 22 9.53 11.03 24.14
C PRO A 22 9.08 12.28 24.93
N LYS A 23 8.08 13.01 24.41
CA LYS A 23 7.45 14.18 25.03
C LYS A 23 5.94 14.07 24.86
N PRO A 24 5.26 13.27 25.69
CA PRO A 24 3.84 13.02 25.53
C PRO A 24 3.04 14.31 25.77
N LEU A 25 2.03 14.52 24.94
CA LEU A 25 1.05 15.58 25.12
C LEU A 25 0.19 15.31 26.36
N SER A 26 -0.42 16.35 26.93
CA SER A 26 -1.45 16.15 27.94
C SER A 26 -2.65 15.41 27.35
N SER A 27 -3.43 14.71 28.18
CA SER A 27 -4.63 14.00 27.72
C SER A 27 -5.61 14.93 27.00
N THR A 28 -5.76 16.18 27.46
CA THR A 28 -6.62 17.19 26.81
C THR A 28 -6.11 17.58 25.43
N GLU A 29 -4.80 17.70 25.24
CA GLU A 29 -4.21 17.98 23.94
C GLU A 29 -4.32 16.78 23.00
N ILE A 30 -4.09 15.57 23.50
CA ILE A 30 -4.28 14.32 22.72
C ILE A 30 -5.71 14.24 22.19
N LEU A 31 -6.71 14.55 23.02
CA LEU A 31 -8.12 14.53 22.58
C LEU A 31 -8.41 15.56 21.47
N LYS A 32 -7.72 16.71 21.46
CA LYS A 32 -7.88 17.73 20.41
C LYS A 32 -7.25 17.32 19.08
N VAL A 33 -6.13 16.59 19.12
CA VAL A 33 -5.37 16.20 17.91
C VAL A 33 -5.69 14.78 17.43
N MET A 34 -6.42 13.99 18.22
CA MET A 34 -6.81 12.63 17.85
C MET A 34 -7.62 12.63 16.55
N PRO A 35 -7.26 11.83 15.54
CA PRO A 35 -8.04 11.75 14.32
C PRO A 35 -9.46 11.20 14.56
N THR A 36 -10.43 11.72 13.81
CA THR A 36 -11.82 11.24 13.83
C THR A 36 -11.90 9.88 13.12
N ASN A 37 -13.05 9.21 13.25
CA ASN A 37 -13.24 7.95 12.51
C ASN A 37 -13.28 8.21 11.00
N GLU A 38 -13.87 9.33 10.55
CA GLU A 38 -13.86 9.68 9.12
C GLU A 38 -12.44 9.90 8.63
N SER A 39 -11.63 10.71 9.33
CA SER A 39 -10.27 10.98 8.87
C SER A 39 -9.37 9.74 8.89
N ILE A 40 -9.58 8.81 9.83
CA ILE A 40 -8.92 7.50 9.82
C ILE A 40 -9.33 6.68 8.59
N SER A 41 -10.63 6.63 8.28
CA SER A 41 -11.14 5.93 7.10
C SER A 41 -10.53 6.50 5.82
N ASP A 42 -10.49 7.83 5.69
CA ASP A 42 -9.96 8.51 4.51
C ASP A 42 -8.47 8.23 4.30
N ILE A 43 -7.67 8.33 5.37
CA ILE A 43 -6.23 8.00 5.34
C ILE A 43 -6.04 6.53 4.95
N TYR A 44 -6.78 5.63 5.60
CA TYR A 44 -6.66 4.19 5.35
C TYR A 44 -7.01 3.83 3.90
N ASN A 45 -8.12 4.36 3.38
CA ASN A 45 -8.54 4.12 2.00
C ASN A 45 -7.52 4.68 1.02
N THR A 46 -7.05 5.91 1.22
CA THR A 46 -6.02 6.53 0.37
C THR A 46 -4.73 5.70 0.33
N MET A 47 -4.27 5.22 1.48
CA MET A 47 -3.05 4.39 1.56
C MET A 47 -3.26 3.02 0.90
N ASN A 48 -4.43 2.41 1.10
CA ASN A 48 -4.75 1.12 0.52
C ASN A 48 -4.94 1.20 -1.01
N GLU A 49 -5.54 2.28 -1.51
CA GLU A 49 -5.63 2.56 -2.95
C GLU A 49 -4.26 2.75 -3.58
N ARG A 50 -3.38 3.52 -2.94
CA ARG A 50 -1.98 3.68 -3.37
C ARG A 50 -1.25 2.35 -3.39
N GLY A 51 -1.35 1.55 -2.33
CA GLY A 51 -0.70 0.24 -2.27
C GLY A 51 -1.21 -0.72 -3.35
N LYS A 52 -2.51 -0.68 -3.66
CA LYS A 52 -3.08 -1.44 -4.80
C LYS A 52 -2.55 -0.94 -6.14
N LEU A 53 -2.47 0.37 -6.33
CA LEU A 53 -1.94 0.97 -7.55
C LEU A 53 -0.47 0.61 -7.75
N GLU A 54 0.36 0.77 -6.73
CA GLU A 54 1.78 0.40 -6.76
C GLU A 54 1.98 -1.09 -7.06
N GLY A 55 1.19 -1.98 -6.46
CA GLY A 55 1.22 -3.41 -6.78
C GLY A 55 0.67 -3.78 -8.16
N SER A 56 -0.08 -2.88 -8.81
CA SER A 56 -0.63 -3.08 -10.15
C SER A 56 0.26 -2.51 -11.27
N ILE A 57 1.23 -1.66 -10.93
CA ILE A 57 2.20 -1.13 -11.90
C ILE A 57 3.21 -2.25 -12.19
N PRO A 58 3.35 -2.70 -13.45
CA PRO A 58 4.36 -3.67 -13.82
C PRO A 58 5.75 -3.18 -13.39
N THR A 59 6.46 -3.97 -12.60
CA THR A 59 7.84 -3.63 -12.22
C THR A 59 8.83 -4.03 -13.31
N TRP A 60 10.10 -3.64 -13.18
CA TRP A 60 11.15 -4.04 -14.11
C TRP A 60 11.25 -5.58 -14.15
N GLY A 61 10.76 -6.19 -15.23
CA GLY A 61 10.66 -7.65 -15.39
C GLY A 61 9.23 -8.18 -15.55
N ASP A 62 8.19 -7.40 -15.21
CA ASP A 62 6.78 -7.79 -15.37
C ASP A 62 6.13 -7.21 -16.65
N ALA A 63 6.70 -6.14 -17.20
CA ALA A 63 6.21 -5.53 -18.44
C ALA A 63 6.80 -6.27 -19.65
N VAL A 64 5.95 -6.56 -20.65
CA VAL A 64 6.38 -7.09 -21.96
C VAL A 64 7.49 -6.20 -22.49
N VAL A 65 8.68 -6.77 -22.67
CA VAL A 65 9.84 -6.04 -23.19
C VAL A 65 9.78 -6.09 -24.71
N TRP A 66 10.20 -5.02 -25.40
CA TRP A 66 10.23 -4.93 -26.86
C TRP A 66 10.85 -6.15 -27.57
N GLY A 67 11.80 -6.84 -26.92
CA GLY A 67 12.40 -8.08 -27.39
C GLY A 67 11.41 -9.24 -27.61
N GLU A 68 10.33 -9.30 -26.82
CA GLU A 68 9.30 -10.35 -26.90
C GLU A 68 8.30 -10.13 -28.04
N LEU A 69 8.27 -8.91 -28.62
CA LEU A 69 7.42 -8.57 -29.75
C LEU A 69 8.05 -8.93 -31.10
N HIS A 70 9.32 -9.33 -31.12
CA HIS A 70 9.97 -9.85 -32.32
C HIS A 70 9.61 -11.34 -32.47
N LYS A 71 8.57 -11.64 -33.25
CA LYS A 71 8.52 -12.94 -33.93
C LYS A 71 9.69 -12.94 -34.91
N THR A 72 10.77 -13.63 -34.56
CA THR A 72 11.75 -14.02 -35.58
C THR A 72 11.06 -15.04 -36.47
N ASP A 73 10.42 -14.57 -37.53
CA ASP A 73 10.23 -15.38 -38.74
C ASP A 73 11.63 -15.57 -39.33
N PHE A 74 12.40 -16.51 -38.78
CA PHE A 74 13.57 -17.06 -39.45
C PHE A 74 13.30 -18.54 -39.69
N ASP A 75 12.51 -18.77 -40.72
CA ASP A 75 12.70 -19.95 -41.56
C ASP A 75 14.14 -19.91 -42.06
N ILE A 76 14.96 -20.85 -41.60
CA ILE A 76 15.91 -21.61 -42.40
C ILE A 76 16.16 -22.89 -41.59
N SER A 77 15.32 -23.88 -41.88
CA SER A 77 15.70 -25.28 -41.71
C SER A 77 16.98 -25.50 -42.50
N PHE A 78 18.12 -25.51 -41.81
CA PHE A 78 19.35 -26.14 -42.28
C PHE A 78 19.02 -27.61 -42.59
N TYR A 79 18.68 -27.88 -43.85
CA TYR A 79 18.70 -29.23 -44.38
C TYR A 79 20.17 -29.64 -44.45
N TRP A 80 20.53 -30.54 -43.54
CA TRP A 80 21.72 -31.35 -43.64
C TRP A 80 21.55 -32.28 -44.84
N ASP A 81 22.29 -32.02 -45.92
CA ASP A 81 22.84 -33.00 -46.85
C ASP A 81 24.20 -32.49 -47.36
#